data_AF-A0A162UK02-F1
#
_entry.id   AF-A0A162UK02-F1
#
_cell.length_a   1.000
_cell.length_b   1.000
_cell.length_c   1.000
_cell.angle_alpha   90.00
_cell.angle_beta   90.00
_cell.angle_gamma   90.00
#
_symmetry.space_group_name_H-M   'P 1'
#
loop_
_entity.id
_entity.type
_entity.pdbx_description
1 polymer ?
#
loop_
_entity_poly.entity_id
_entity_poly.type
_entity_poly.pdbx_seq_one_letter_code
_entity_poly.pdbx_strand_id
1 'polypeptide(L)'
;MFRSLRSVSALATRSSMAVRQTQQQKRFLNIHEYLSVDVLRKYGINAPRGQVAKSPQEAFEIAKRLGSDDLVIKAQVLAGGRGKGTFDNGYKGGVKTFSSPDEGKELASKMLGHHLVTKQTGAGGKICNAVYICERKYARREYYFAILMDRKTAGPVVVCSSEGGVDIETVAATNPEAIITLPVDINVGLTTEQATELAKKVGFTPAGVDAAADTFVKLYNLFIDTDATQVEINPLSEANDHQVLCMDAKLNFDDNAEFRQKEIFDKRDFSQEDPREIEAAKYNLNYIGLDGSIGCLVNGAGLAMATMDIIQLHGGKPANFLDVGGSATPEAVKAAFEIITSDPHVTSAFVNIFGGIMRCDIIAEGIIAAAKDLDLKIPLIVRLQGTKVNEAKKLIAESKLRIFAVDELDAAAKKAVGLSNIVSLAREAKVDVSFN
;
A
#
# COMPACT_ATOMS: atom_id res chain seq x y z
N MET A 1 48.48 -7.30 58.29
CA MET A 1 48.80 -5.91 58.67
C MET A 1 48.58 -5.00 57.46
N PHE A 2 47.56 -4.15 57.55
CA PHE A 2 47.32 -2.87 56.87
C PHE A 2 48.00 -2.48 55.55
N ARG A 3 47.12 -2.07 54.60
CA ARG A 3 47.12 -0.90 53.68
C ARG A 3 46.66 -1.34 52.28
N SER A 4 45.81 -0.65 51.53
CA SER A 4 45.13 0.63 51.67
C SER A 4 44.09 0.72 50.53
N LEU A 5 42.94 1.30 50.83
CA LEU A 5 41.89 1.72 49.89
C LEU A 5 42.42 2.64 48.78
N ARG A 6 41.89 2.51 47.56
CA ARG A 6 41.52 3.67 46.71
C ARG A 6 40.27 3.36 45.90
N SER A 7 39.24 4.13 46.23
CA SER A 7 37.99 4.37 45.51
C SER A 7 38.20 4.75 44.05
N VAL A 8 37.44 4.14 43.14
CA VAL A 8 37.17 4.72 41.82
C VAL A 8 35.68 5.02 41.75
N SER A 9 35.43 6.32 41.76
CA SER A 9 34.16 7.02 41.59
C SER A 9 33.42 6.53 40.34
N ALA A 10 32.16 6.14 40.53
CA ALA A 10 31.20 5.93 39.47
C ALA A 10 30.85 7.27 38.79
N LEU A 11 31.39 7.53 37.60
CA LEU A 11 30.74 8.39 36.62
C LEU A 11 30.05 7.49 35.61
N ALA A 12 28.80 7.13 35.91
CA ALA A 12 27.89 6.61 34.91
C ALA A 12 27.35 7.82 34.12
N THR A 13 27.99 8.10 32.98
CA THR A 13 27.50 9.05 31.99
C THR A 13 26.15 8.54 31.50
N ARG A 14 25.06 9.16 31.96
CA ARG A 14 23.72 8.95 31.40
C ARG A 14 23.70 9.57 30.00
N SER A 15 24.11 8.81 29.00
CA SER A 15 23.72 9.09 27.62
C SER A 15 22.22 8.81 27.52
N SER A 16 21.42 9.87 27.51
CA SER A 16 20.02 9.81 27.12
C SER A 16 19.96 9.31 25.69
N MET A 17 19.67 8.03 25.50
CA MET A 17 19.23 7.52 24.20
C MET A 17 17.89 8.18 23.91
N ALA A 18 17.91 9.26 23.13
CA ALA A 18 16.73 9.71 22.42
C ALA A 18 16.37 8.57 21.46
N VAL A 19 15.42 7.72 21.88
CA VAL A 19 14.86 6.67 21.05
C VAL A 19 14.14 7.39 19.92
N ARG A 20 14.78 7.45 18.74
CA ARG A 20 14.10 7.83 17.51
C ARG A 20 12.90 6.91 17.38
N GLN A 21 11.70 7.50 17.37
CA GLN A 21 10.48 6.79 17.02
C GLN A 21 10.73 6.11 15.68
N THR A 22 10.79 4.78 15.66
CA THR A 22 10.76 4.02 14.43
C THR A 22 9.34 4.17 13.89
N GLN A 23 9.14 5.17 13.03
CA GLN A 23 7.92 5.25 12.21
C GLN A 23 7.77 3.89 11.51
N GLN A 24 6.58 3.33 11.62
CA GLN A 24 6.23 2.07 10.99
C GLN A 24 6.40 2.23 9.47
N GLN A 25 7.14 1.31 8.83
CA GLN A 25 7.45 1.37 7.41
C GLN A 25 6.17 1.35 6.58
N LYS A 26 5.80 2.49 6.01
CA LYS A 26 4.80 2.58 4.95
C LYS A 26 5.54 2.65 3.61
N ARG A 27 5.10 1.87 2.63
CA ARG A 27 5.70 1.79 1.27
C ARG A 27 4.57 1.76 0.24
N PHE A 28 3.64 2.71 0.35
CA PHE A 28 2.37 2.63 -0.35
C PHE A 28 2.25 3.63 -1.49
N LEU A 29 3.11 4.65 -1.58
CA LEU A 29 2.98 5.59 -2.67
C LEU A 29 3.22 4.91 -4.02
N ASN A 30 2.14 4.82 -4.78
CA ASN A 30 2.08 4.46 -6.18
C ASN A 30 1.66 5.71 -6.96
N ILE A 31 2.22 5.92 -8.15
CA ILE A 31 1.75 6.96 -9.08
C ILE A 31 1.20 6.32 -10.35
N HIS A 32 0.32 7.04 -11.04
CA HIS A 32 -0.26 6.54 -12.29
C HIS A 32 0.80 6.38 -13.38
N GLU A 33 0.56 5.47 -14.31
CA GLU A 33 1.49 5.16 -15.41
C GLU A 33 1.92 6.42 -16.19
N TYR A 34 1.00 7.33 -16.51
CA TYR A 34 1.37 8.56 -17.24
C TYR A 34 2.38 9.43 -16.46
N LEU A 35 2.27 9.45 -15.12
CA LEU A 35 3.19 10.17 -14.24
C LEU A 35 4.52 9.43 -14.13
N SER A 36 4.48 8.09 -14.03
CA SER A 36 5.68 7.24 -14.10
C SER A 36 6.46 7.50 -15.39
N VAL A 37 5.76 7.60 -16.54
CA VAL A 37 6.36 7.91 -17.84
C VAL A 37 7.00 9.30 -17.85
N ASP A 38 6.39 10.31 -17.23
CA ASP A 38 7.01 11.63 -17.11
C ASP A 38 8.28 11.59 -16.24
N VAL A 39 8.30 10.79 -15.17
CA VAL A 39 9.51 10.55 -14.38
C VAL A 39 10.57 9.86 -15.23
N LEU A 40 10.24 8.80 -15.95
CA LEU A 40 11.17 8.09 -16.86
C LEU A 40 11.82 9.05 -17.87
N ARG A 41 11.02 9.93 -18.49
CA ARG A 41 11.52 10.89 -19.49
C ARG A 41 12.52 11.90 -18.91
N LYS A 42 12.39 12.28 -17.63
CA LYS A 42 13.38 13.17 -16.96
C LYS A 42 14.77 12.53 -16.86
N TYR A 43 14.84 11.20 -16.82
CA TYR A 43 16.10 10.44 -16.82
C TYR A 43 16.56 10.05 -18.24
N GLY A 44 15.91 10.57 -19.28
CA GLY A 44 16.25 10.24 -20.67
C GLY A 44 15.95 8.77 -21.02
N ILE A 45 14.97 8.17 -20.35
CA ILE A 45 14.47 6.82 -20.63
C ILE A 45 13.32 6.93 -21.64
N ASN A 46 13.39 6.11 -22.69
CA ASN A 46 12.44 6.18 -23.79
C ASN A 46 11.13 5.46 -23.44
N ALA A 47 10.01 6.08 -23.78
CA ALA A 47 8.67 5.55 -23.58
C ALA A 47 7.75 6.07 -24.70
N PRO A 48 6.68 5.34 -25.08
CA PRO A 48 5.75 5.78 -26.11
C PRO A 48 5.22 7.19 -25.85
N ARG A 49 5.08 7.99 -26.91
CA ARG A 49 4.47 9.32 -26.81
C ARG A 49 3.00 9.16 -26.44
N GLY A 50 2.52 9.98 -25.53
CA GLY A 50 1.14 9.91 -25.07
C GLY A 50 0.80 11.04 -24.12
N GLN A 51 -0.49 11.22 -23.89
CA GLN A 51 -1.03 12.24 -23.00
C GLN A 51 -2.24 11.68 -22.23
N VAL A 52 -2.48 12.24 -21.05
CA VAL A 52 -3.63 11.88 -20.19
C VAL A 52 -4.88 12.67 -20.60
N ALA A 53 -6.02 11.99 -20.63
CA ALA A 53 -7.35 12.58 -20.77
C ALA A 53 -8.18 12.29 -19.52
N LYS A 54 -8.89 13.32 -19.04
CA LYS A 54 -9.86 13.24 -17.94
C LYS A 54 -11.31 13.36 -18.41
N SER A 55 -11.51 13.53 -19.72
CA SER A 55 -12.82 13.53 -20.35
C SER A 55 -12.78 12.81 -21.70
N PRO A 56 -13.92 12.27 -22.19
CA PRO A 56 -13.98 11.68 -23.52
C PRO A 56 -13.59 12.66 -24.63
N GLN A 57 -13.88 13.95 -24.47
CA GLN A 57 -13.50 14.97 -25.43
C GLN A 57 -11.99 15.24 -25.44
N GLU A 58 -11.33 15.25 -24.27
CA GLU A 58 -9.87 15.31 -24.23
C GLU A 58 -9.22 14.11 -24.93
N ALA A 59 -9.78 12.91 -24.76
CA ALA A 59 -9.28 11.70 -25.43
C ALA A 59 -9.34 11.84 -26.96
N PHE A 60 -10.44 12.41 -27.49
CA PHE A 60 -10.59 12.75 -28.91
C PHE A 60 -9.50 13.72 -29.39
N GLU A 61 -9.31 14.84 -28.68
CA GLU A 61 -8.34 15.86 -29.08
C GLU A 61 -6.89 15.33 -29.01
N ILE A 62 -6.58 14.51 -28.01
CA ILE A 62 -5.25 13.88 -27.90
C ILE A 62 -5.03 12.92 -29.05
N ALA A 63 -5.98 12.05 -29.37
CA ALA A 63 -5.88 11.12 -30.50
C ALA A 63 -5.63 11.87 -31.82
N LYS A 64 -6.35 12.97 -32.05
CA LYS A 64 -6.16 13.85 -33.22
C LYS A 64 -4.77 14.48 -33.26
N ARG A 65 -4.24 14.92 -32.12
CA ARG A 65 -2.89 15.52 -32.03
C ARG A 65 -1.77 14.50 -32.25
N LEU A 66 -1.94 13.26 -31.77
CA LEU A 66 -0.98 12.19 -32.02
C LEU A 66 -0.94 11.81 -33.51
N GLY A 67 -2.02 12.02 -34.25
CA GLY A 67 -2.05 11.94 -35.71
C GLY A 67 -1.70 10.54 -36.25
N SER A 68 -2.01 9.50 -35.48
CA SER A 68 -1.77 8.09 -35.81
C SER A 68 -3.10 7.34 -35.84
N ASP A 69 -3.25 6.44 -36.81
CA ASP A 69 -4.40 5.54 -36.93
C ASP A 69 -4.19 4.24 -36.10
N ASP A 70 -3.18 4.22 -35.24
CA ASP A 70 -2.85 3.08 -34.38
C ASP A 70 -2.39 3.59 -33.01
N LEU A 71 -3.35 3.64 -32.10
CA LEU A 71 -3.22 4.21 -30.77
C LEU A 71 -3.65 3.19 -29.71
N VAL A 72 -3.23 3.44 -28.48
CA VAL A 72 -3.61 2.64 -27.32
C VAL A 72 -4.24 3.56 -26.28
N ILE A 73 -5.38 3.15 -25.73
CA ILE A 73 -5.99 3.75 -24.55
C ILE A 73 -5.76 2.82 -23.35
N LYS A 74 -5.27 3.40 -22.25
CA LYS A 74 -4.97 2.70 -21.00
C LYS A 74 -5.65 3.37 -19.82
N ALA A 75 -6.55 2.67 -19.16
CA ALA A 75 -7.17 3.10 -17.90
C ALA A 75 -6.09 3.41 -16.85
N GLN A 76 -6.19 4.58 -16.22
CA GLN A 76 -5.27 5.01 -15.18
C GLN A 76 -5.88 4.69 -13.82
N VAL A 77 -5.43 3.58 -13.26
CA VAL A 77 -5.86 3.01 -11.99
C VAL A 77 -4.62 2.46 -11.29
N LEU A 78 -4.46 2.70 -9.98
CA LEU A 78 -3.31 2.21 -9.21
C LEU A 78 -3.49 0.73 -8.83
N ALA A 79 -3.49 -0.13 -9.85
CA ALA A 79 -3.49 -1.59 -9.77
C ALA A 79 -2.96 -2.21 -11.08
N GLY A 80 -2.33 -3.38 -10.98
CA GLY A 80 -1.89 -4.17 -12.13
C GLY A 80 -3.02 -4.95 -12.80
N GLY A 81 -2.71 -5.65 -13.90
CA GLY A 81 -3.68 -6.54 -14.57
C GLY A 81 -4.82 -5.84 -15.31
N ARG A 82 -4.69 -4.52 -15.55
CA ARG A 82 -5.72 -3.66 -16.18
C ARG A 82 -6.26 -4.22 -17.49
N GLY A 83 -5.40 -4.77 -18.35
CA GLY A 83 -5.81 -5.36 -19.62
C GLY A 83 -6.81 -6.52 -19.52
N LYS A 84 -6.79 -7.27 -18.41
CA LYS A 84 -7.71 -8.38 -18.11
C LYS A 84 -8.84 -8.00 -17.15
N GLY A 85 -8.88 -6.74 -16.70
CA GLY A 85 -9.90 -6.25 -15.78
C GLY A 85 -11.28 -6.09 -16.41
N THR A 86 -12.30 -5.90 -15.57
CA THR A 86 -13.68 -5.63 -16.00
C THR A 86 -14.20 -4.41 -15.24
N PHE A 87 -14.83 -3.47 -15.94
CA PHE A 87 -15.45 -2.31 -15.33
C PHE A 87 -16.82 -2.66 -14.73
N ASP A 88 -17.26 -1.88 -13.74
CA ASP A 88 -18.57 -2.01 -13.08
C ASP A 88 -19.78 -1.90 -14.04
N ASN A 89 -19.62 -1.23 -15.18
CA ASN A 89 -20.60 -1.16 -16.26
C ASN A 89 -20.57 -2.38 -17.23
N GLY A 90 -19.78 -3.41 -16.92
CA GLY A 90 -19.63 -4.63 -17.72
C GLY A 90 -18.63 -4.52 -18.88
N TYR A 91 -18.02 -3.36 -19.12
CA TYR A 91 -16.99 -3.20 -20.15
C TYR A 91 -15.72 -3.98 -19.79
N LYS A 92 -15.14 -4.70 -20.75
CA LYS A 92 -14.01 -5.63 -20.50
C LYS A 92 -12.68 -5.08 -21.04
N GLY A 93 -11.69 -5.03 -20.16
CA GLY A 93 -10.30 -4.67 -20.43
C GLY A 93 -10.04 -3.17 -20.33
N GLY A 94 -9.09 -2.80 -19.47
CA GLY A 94 -8.62 -1.42 -19.28
C GLY A 94 -7.48 -1.01 -20.22
N VAL A 95 -7.07 -1.86 -21.16
CA VAL A 95 -6.06 -1.53 -22.19
C VAL A 95 -6.60 -1.97 -23.54
N LYS A 96 -6.72 -1.03 -24.50
CA LYS A 96 -7.30 -1.28 -25.82
C LYS A 96 -6.54 -0.53 -26.90
N THR A 97 -6.44 -1.14 -28.07
CA THR A 97 -5.99 -0.47 -29.30
C THR A 97 -7.18 0.16 -30.01
N PHE A 98 -6.98 1.27 -30.69
CA PHE A 98 -8.01 1.95 -31.46
C PHE A 98 -7.38 2.73 -32.63
N SER A 99 -8.20 3.10 -33.61
CA SER A 99 -7.72 3.59 -34.91
C SER A 99 -8.28 4.94 -35.35
N SER A 100 -9.20 5.52 -34.59
CA SER A 100 -9.74 6.85 -34.89
C SER A 100 -10.00 7.68 -33.62
N PRO A 101 -9.97 9.02 -33.71
CA PRO A 101 -10.31 9.89 -32.58
C PRO A 101 -11.71 9.63 -32.00
N ASP A 102 -12.70 9.35 -32.86
CA ASP A 102 -14.07 9.01 -32.43
C ASP A 102 -14.12 7.70 -31.64
N GLU A 103 -13.40 6.68 -32.08
CA GLU A 103 -13.26 5.42 -31.34
C GLU A 103 -12.58 5.67 -29.98
N GLY A 104 -11.53 6.48 -29.93
CA GLY A 104 -10.86 6.87 -28.69
C GLY A 104 -11.81 7.56 -27.69
N LYS A 105 -12.69 8.44 -28.18
CA LYS A 105 -13.74 9.10 -27.39
C LYS A 105 -14.75 8.09 -26.82
N GLU A 106 -15.22 7.17 -27.66
CA GLU A 106 -16.16 6.13 -27.25
C GLU A 106 -15.56 5.22 -26.18
N LEU A 107 -14.32 4.76 -26.37
CA LEU A 107 -13.62 3.93 -25.39
C LEU A 107 -13.42 4.66 -24.07
N ALA A 108 -13.00 5.93 -24.11
CA ALA A 108 -12.85 6.75 -22.91
C ALA A 108 -14.18 6.90 -22.14
N SER A 109 -15.31 7.04 -22.83
CA SER A 109 -16.63 7.14 -22.19
C SER A 109 -17.06 5.87 -21.44
N LYS A 110 -16.54 4.70 -21.85
CA LYS A 110 -16.81 3.42 -21.20
C LYS A 110 -15.90 3.17 -19.98
N MET A 111 -14.78 3.91 -19.87
CA MET A 111 -13.79 3.75 -18.81
C MET A 111 -13.88 4.84 -17.74
N LEU A 112 -14.02 6.10 -18.14
CA LEU A 112 -13.97 7.25 -17.22
C LEU A 112 -15.19 7.27 -16.30
N GLY A 113 -14.96 7.47 -15.00
CA GLY A 113 -16.00 7.50 -13.97
C GLY A 113 -16.50 6.13 -13.52
N HIS A 114 -15.93 5.05 -14.05
CA HIS A 114 -16.28 3.67 -13.72
C HIS A 114 -15.18 2.98 -12.88
N HIS A 115 -15.56 2.03 -12.03
CA HIS A 115 -14.60 1.24 -11.26
C HIS A 115 -14.06 0.08 -12.08
N LEU A 116 -12.74 -0.01 -12.21
CA LEU A 116 -12.05 -1.14 -12.83
C LEU A 116 -11.75 -2.20 -11.77
N VAL A 117 -12.34 -3.38 -11.94
CA VAL A 117 -12.07 -4.57 -11.13
C VAL A 117 -10.97 -5.38 -11.79
N THR A 118 -9.91 -5.65 -11.05
CA THR A 118 -8.79 -6.54 -11.43
C THR A 118 -8.58 -7.59 -10.34
N LYS A 119 -7.67 -8.54 -10.57
CA LYS A 119 -7.24 -9.48 -9.53
C LYS A 119 -6.65 -8.79 -8.30
N GLN A 120 -6.11 -7.56 -8.45
CA GLN A 120 -5.40 -6.84 -7.40
C GLN A 120 -6.27 -5.81 -6.66
N THR A 121 -7.48 -5.49 -7.14
CA THR A 121 -8.35 -4.46 -6.53
C THR A 121 -9.42 -5.01 -5.59
N GLY A 122 -9.61 -6.34 -5.55
CA GLY A 122 -10.79 -6.94 -4.93
C GLY A 122 -12.09 -6.57 -5.66
N ALA A 123 -13.23 -6.91 -5.05
CA ALA A 123 -14.55 -6.76 -5.68
C ALA A 123 -14.99 -5.30 -5.88
N GLY A 124 -14.52 -4.37 -5.02
CA GLY A 124 -14.85 -2.95 -5.12
C GLY A 124 -14.23 -2.23 -6.32
N GLY A 125 -13.18 -2.81 -6.92
CA GLY A 125 -12.44 -2.17 -7.99
C GLY A 125 -11.76 -0.88 -7.54
N LYS A 126 -11.24 -0.12 -8.51
CA LYS A 126 -10.75 1.24 -8.29
C LYS A 126 -11.27 2.17 -9.36
N ILE A 127 -11.66 3.38 -8.96
CA ILE A 127 -12.23 4.38 -9.87
C ILE A 127 -11.23 4.77 -10.96
N CYS A 128 -11.68 4.80 -12.21
CA CYS A 128 -10.90 5.25 -13.35
C CYS A 128 -11.26 6.72 -13.67
N ASN A 129 -10.50 7.66 -13.12
CA ASN A 129 -10.72 9.11 -13.32
C ASN A 129 -9.93 9.69 -14.51
N ALA A 130 -9.06 8.89 -15.12
CA ALA A 130 -8.24 9.30 -16.24
C ALA A 130 -7.92 8.11 -17.16
N VAL A 131 -7.65 8.40 -18.42
CA VAL A 131 -7.15 7.44 -19.40
C VAL A 131 -5.89 8.00 -20.06
N TYR A 132 -4.90 7.16 -20.30
CA TYR A 132 -3.68 7.53 -21.00
C TYR A 132 -3.79 7.09 -22.45
N ILE A 133 -3.73 8.06 -23.36
CA ILE A 133 -3.75 7.82 -24.81
C ILE A 133 -2.32 7.91 -25.30
N CYS A 134 -1.80 6.81 -25.84
CA CYS A 134 -0.43 6.76 -26.34
C CYS A 134 -0.36 6.13 -27.74
N GLU A 135 0.72 6.43 -28.44
CA GLU A 135 1.06 5.76 -29.69
C GLU A 135 1.26 4.28 -29.45
N ARG A 136 0.77 3.45 -30.38
CA ARG A 136 1.18 2.06 -30.39
C ARG A 136 2.59 1.94 -30.96
N LYS A 137 3.44 1.21 -30.26
CA LYS A 137 4.75 0.79 -30.78
C LYS A 137 4.75 -0.72 -30.93
N TYR A 138 5.32 -1.18 -32.05
CA TYR A 138 5.44 -2.59 -32.35
C TYR A 138 6.73 -3.12 -31.74
N ALA A 139 6.59 -3.99 -30.75
CA ALA A 139 7.71 -4.69 -30.15
C ALA A 139 8.15 -5.84 -31.06
N ARG A 140 9.45 -5.92 -31.35
CA ARG A 140 10.07 -7.11 -31.92
C ARG A 140 10.19 -8.20 -30.86
N ARG A 141 10.53 -7.78 -29.64
CA ARG A 141 10.69 -8.62 -28.45
C ARG A 141 10.20 -7.86 -27.23
N GLU A 142 9.59 -8.58 -26.30
CA GLU A 142 9.10 -8.06 -25.03
C GLU A 142 9.84 -8.75 -23.90
N TYR A 143 10.35 -7.94 -22.97
CA TYR A 143 11.11 -8.35 -21.81
C TYR A 143 10.41 -7.85 -20.54
N TYR A 144 10.76 -8.44 -19.42
CA TYR A 144 10.43 -7.92 -18.10
C TYR A 144 11.69 -7.30 -17.49
N PHE A 145 11.54 -6.16 -16.83
CA PHE A 145 12.60 -5.53 -16.04
C PHE A 145 12.03 -4.97 -14.75
N ALA A 146 12.66 -5.24 -13.62
CA ALA A 146 12.37 -4.57 -12.38
C ALA A 146 13.62 -4.33 -11.53
N ILE A 147 13.57 -3.31 -10.67
CA ILE A 147 14.55 -3.07 -9.60
C ILE A 147 13.78 -2.95 -8.30
N LEU A 148 14.24 -3.64 -7.25
CA LEU A 148 13.67 -3.53 -5.91
C LEU A 148 14.74 -3.70 -4.84
N MET A 149 14.43 -3.30 -3.61
CA MET A 149 15.28 -3.60 -2.44
C MET A 149 15.04 -5.02 -1.97
N ASP A 150 16.01 -5.91 -2.16
CA ASP A 150 15.95 -7.28 -1.68
C ASP A 150 16.43 -7.40 -0.24
N ARG A 151 15.60 -8.05 0.59
CA ARG A 151 15.88 -8.26 2.01
C ARG A 151 16.94 -9.33 2.24
N LYS A 152 17.11 -10.29 1.31
CA LYS A 152 18.09 -11.38 1.48
C LYS A 152 19.51 -10.87 1.24
N THR A 153 19.70 -10.10 0.18
CA THR A 153 20.98 -9.48 -0.16
C THR A 153 21.22 -8.14 0.55
N ALA A 154 20.19 -7.59 1.20
CA ALA A 154 20.23 -6.32 1.92
C ALA A 154 20.62 -5.12 1.03
N GLY A 155 20.19 -5.14 -0.23
CA GLY A 155 20.50 -4.09 -1.20
C GLY A 155 19.60 -4.14 -2.44
N PRO A 156 19.84 -3.26 -3.42
CA PRO A 156 19.12 -3.27 -4.69
C PRO A 156 19.39 -4.57 -5.47
N VAL A 157 18.34 -5.14 -6.06
CA VAL A 157 18.45 -6.24 -7.01
C VAL A 157 17.72 -5.86 -8.30
N VAL A 158 18.38 -6.12 -9.43
CA VAL A 158 17.75 -6.07 -10.76
C VAL A 158 17.19 -7.46 -11.07
N VAL A 159 15.94 -7.51 -11.51
CA VAL A 159 15.23 -8.73 -11.91
C VAL A 159 14.79 -8.56 -13.37
N CYS A 160 15.26 -9.43 -14.25
CA CYS A 160 14.91 -9.39 -15.67
C CYS A 160 14.39 -10.73 -16.16
N SER A 161 13.56 -10.72 -17.20
CA SER A 161 13.17 -11.93 -17.91
C SER A 161 13.00 -11.70 -19.40
N SER A 162 13.26 -12.75 -20.19
CA SER A 162 12.91 -12.80 -21.61
C SER A 162 11.41 -12.97 -21.87
N GLU A 163 10.62 -13.25 -20.82
CA GLU A 163 9.17 -13.39 -20.89
C GLU A 163 8.47 -12.11 -20.41
N GLY A 164 8.50 -11.06 -21.24
CA GLY A 164 7.76 -9.82 -21.00
C GLY A 164 6.28 -9.90 -21.35
N GLY A 165 5.50 -8.92 -20.89
CA GLY A 165 4.07 -8.77 -21.22
C GLY A 165 3.14 -9.70 -20.43
N VAL A 166 3.70 -10.51 -19.53
CA VAL A 166 3.00 -11.43 -18.64
C VAL A 166 3.32 -11.14 -17.18
N ASP A 167 2.53 -11.73 -16.28
CA ASP A 167 2.69 -11.63 -14.82
C ASP A 167 3.97 -12.36 -14.39
N ILE A 168 4.90 -11.65 -13.72
CA ILE A 168 6.22 -12.20 -13.41
C ILE A 168 6.14 -13.34 -12.39
N GLU A 169 5.14 -13.32 -11.50
CA GLU A 169 4.85 -14.38 -10.55
C GLU A 169 4.44 -15.67 -11.25
N THR A 170 3.72 -15.56 -12.37
CA THR A 170 3.39 -16.71 -13.21
C THR A 170 4.67 -17.28 -13.84
N VAL A 171 5.55 -16.44 -14.38
CA VAL A 171 6.85 -16.89 -14.93
C VAL A 171 7.70 -17.55 -13.85
N ALA A 172 7.75 -16.98 -12.64
CA ALA A 172 8.50 -17.58 -11.52
C ALA A 172 7.97 -18.97 -11.14
N ALA A 173 6.67 -19.21 -11.28
CA ALA A 173 6.06 -20.50 -11.00
C ALA A 173 6.22 -21.52 -12.15
N THR A 174 6.16 -21.07 -13.41
CA THR A 174 6.14 -21.97 -14.58
C THR A 174 7.49 -22.13 -15.27
N ASN A 175 8.31 -21.08 -15.30
CA ASN A 175 9.64 -21.04 -15.92
C ASN A 175 10.62 -20.17 -15.12
N PRO A 176 11.01 -20.57 -13.90
CA PRO A 176 11.89 -19.78 -13.04
C PRO A 176 13.27 -19.50 -13.67
N GLU A 177 13.75 -20.36 -14.56
CA GLU A 177 15.04 -20.21 -15.26
C GLU A 177 15.04 -19.03 -16.25
N ALA A 178 13.86 -18.56 -16.68
CA ALA A 178 13.75 -17.35 -17.49
C ALA A 178 13.97 -16.06 -16.67
N ILE A 179 14.04 -16.15 -15.34
CA ILE A 179 14.24 -15.01 -14.46
C ILE A 179 15.71 -14.91 -14.07
N ILE A 180 16.33 -13.81 -14.45
CA ILE A 180 17.71 -13.49 -14.10
C ILE A 180 17.68 -12.43 -13.01
N THR A 181 18.40 -12.69 -11.92
CA THR A 181 18.57 -11.74 -10.82
C THR A 181 20.02 -11.30 -10.71
N LEU A 182 20.23 -9.99 -10.52
CA LEU A 182 21.53 -9.37 -10.38
C LEU A 182 21.53 -8.45 -9.16
N PRO A 183 22.14 -8.86 -8.03
CA PRO A 183 22.38 -7.97 -6.90
C PRO A 183 23.33 -6.84 -7.30
N VAL A 184 23.05 -5.62 -6.85
CA VAL A 184 23.86 -4.44 -7.14
C VAL A 184 24.39 -3.85 -5.84
N ASP A 185 25.69 -3.57 -5.79
CA ASP A 185 26.28 -2.86 -4.65
C ASP A 185 25.78 -1.42 -4.64
N ILE A 186 25.14 -1.00 -3.55
CA ILE A 186 24.52 0.31 -3.43
C ILE A 186 25.53 1.47 -3.43
N ASN A 187 26.80 1.23 -3.08
CA ASN A 187 27.84 2.26 -3.06
C ASN A 187 28.52 2.42 -4.41
N VAL A 188 28.50 1.38 -5.25
CA VAL A 188 29.09 1.39 -6.59
C VAL A 188 28.05 1.77 -7.64
N GLY A 189 26.82 1.29 -7.48
CA GLY A 189 25.75 1.38 -8.47
C GLY A 189 25.82 0.29 -9.54
N LEU A 190 24.84 0.27 -10.43
CA LEU A 190 24.81 -0.65 -11.57
C LEU A 190 25.80 -0.18 -12.64
N THR A 191 26.87 -0.95 -12.88
CA THR A 191 27.88 -0.57 -13.87
C THR A 191 27.43 -0.89 -15.29
N THR A 192 27.98 -0.18 -16.28
CA THR A 192 27.70 -0.42 -17.70
C THR A 192 28.08 -1.85 -18.11
N GLU A 193 29.17 -2.40 -17.58
CA GLU A 193 29.60 -3.78 -17.85
C GLU A 193 28.57 -4.79 -17.33
N GLN A 194 28.10 -4.60 -16.09
CA GLN A 194 27.05 -5.43 -15.50
C GLN A 194 25.75 -5.34 -16.30
N ALA A 195 25.33 -4.13 -16.67
CA ALA A 195 24.13 -3.89 -17.47
C ALA A 195 24.23 -4.51 -18.87
N THR A 196 25.39 -4.42 -19.51
CA THR A 196 25.67 -5.00 -20.83
C THR A 196 25.60 -6.52 -20.79
N GLU A 197 26.24 -7.15 -19.81
CA GLU A 197 26.19 -8.61 -19.64
C GLU A 197 24.77 -9.08 -19.30
N LEU A 198 24.03 -8.33 -18.50
CA LEU A 198 22.62 -8.62 -18.22
C LEU A 198 21.75 -8.55 -19.49
N ALA A 199 21.91 -7.49 -20.29
CA ALA A 199 21.16 -7.32 -21.55
C ALA A 199 21.40 -8.48 -22.53
N LYS A 200 22.66 -8.92 -22.67
CA LYS A 200 23.02 -10.10 -23.47
C LYS A 200 22.37 -11.38 -22.93
N LYS A 201 22.45 -11.62 -21.62
CA LYS A 201 21.90 -12.82 -20.98
C LYS A 201 20.39 -12.92 -21.08
N VAL A 202 19.69 -11.80 -20.93
CA VAL A 202 18.23 -11.69 -21.10
C VAL A 202 17.81 -11.90 -22.56
N GLY A 203 18.73 -11.67 -23.50
CA GLY A 203 18.54 -11.99 -24.92
C GLY A 203 18.14 -10.81 -25.79
N PHE A 204 18.56 -9.59 -25.46
CA PHE A 204 18.51 -8.45 -26.39
C PHE A 204 19.32 -8.76 -27.65
N THR A 205 18.90 -8.23 -28.81
CA THR A 205 19.70 -8.43 -30.03
C THR A 205 21.04 -7.69 -29.92
N PRO A 206 22.09 -8.10 -30.66
CA PRO A 206 23.39 -7.42 -30.61
C PRO A 206 23.32 -5.90 -30.87
N ALA A 207 22.38 -5.45 -31.70
CA ALA A 207 22.17 -4.04 -31.98
C ALA A 207 21.39 -3.30 -30.87
N GLY A 208 20.60 -4.01 -30.07
CA GLY A 208 19.82 -3.45 -28.95
C GLY A 208 20.54 -3.51 -27.59
N VAL A 209 21.64 -4.25 -27.47
CA VAL A 209 22.36 -4.45 -26.19
C VAL A 209 22.81 -3.13 -25.56
N ASP A 210 23.44 -2.24 -26.32
CA ASP A 210 23.96 -0.98 -25.77
C ASP A 210 22.82 -0.06 -25.30
N ALA A 211 21.72 -0.01 -26.07
CA ALA A 211 20.53 0.76 -25.71
C ALA A 211 19.82 0.19 -24.46
N ALA A 212 19.79 -1.14 -24.33
CA ALA A 212 19.24 -1.82 -23.15
C ALA A 212 20.11 -1.56 -21.91
N ALA A 213 21.43 -1.67 -22.04
CA ALA A 213 22.37 -1.42 -20.95
C ALA A 213 22.26 0.03 -20.44
N ASP A 214 22.24 1.01 -21.34
CA ASP A 214 22.01 2.42 -21.01
C ASP A 214 20.66 2.62 -20.30
N THR A 215 19.60 1.98 -20.79
CA THR A 215 18.26 2.02 -20.16
C THR A 215 18.29 1.43 -18.74
N PHE A 216 18.97 0.30 -18.53
CA PHE A 216 19.07 -0.33 -17.20
C PHE A 216 19.80 0.56 -16.19
N VAL A 217 20.91 1.18 -16.60
CA VAL A 217 21.67 2.12 -15.74
C VAL A 217 20.80 3.33 -15.40
N LYS A 218 20.09 3.91 -16.37
CA LYS A 218 19.18 5.03 -16.13
C LYS A 218 18.02 4.66 -15.19
N LEU A 219 17.43 3.47 -15.35
CA LEU A 219 16.39 2.96 -14.45
C LEU A 219 16.92 2.76 -13.03
N TYR A 220 18.16 2.30 -12.88
CA TYR A 220 18.82 2.20 -11.58
C TYR A 220 19.05 3.57 -10.93
N ASN A 221 19.53 4.54 -11.70
CA ASN A 221 19.72 5.91 -11.19
C ASN A 221 18.37 6.52 -10.76
N LEU A 222 17.32 6.35 -11.57
CA LEU A 222 15.97 6.75 -11.19
C LEU A 222 15.54 6.07 -9.89
N PHE A 223 15.74 4.76 -9.75
CA PHE A 223 15.38 4.01 -8.55
C PHE A 223 16.02 4.60 -7.28
N ILE A 224 17.32 4.91 -7.33
CA ILE A 224 18.05 5.49 -6.21
C ILE A 224 17.65 6.95 -5.96
N ASP A 225 17.63 7.79 -6.99
CA ASP A 225 17.41 9.24 -6.87
C ASP A 225 15.99 9.59 -6.40
N THR A 226 15.02 8.71 -6.67
CA THR A 226 13.61 8.91 -6.32
C THR A 226 13.19 8.21 -5.03
N ASP A 227 14.11 7.53 -4.33
CA ASP A 227 13.80 6.65 -3.19
C ASP A 227 12.70 5.63 -3.53
N ALA A 228 12.77 5.06 -4.74
CA ALA A 228 11.83 4.03 -5.16
C ALA A 228 12.07 2.75 -4.34
N THR A 229 10.98 2.07 -3.98
CA THR A 229 11.02 0.72 -3.42
C THR A 229 10.89 -0.35 -4.51
N GLN A 230 10.27 0.02 -5.64
CA GLN A 230 10.18 -0.77 -6.85
C GLN A 230 10.11 0.13 -8.08
N VAL A 231 10.88 -0.21 -9.11
CA VAL A 231 10.70 0.26 -10.48
C VAL A 231 10.42 -0.97 -11.33
N GLU A 232 9.21 -1.12 -11.86
CA GLU A 232 8.81 -2.24 -12.71
C GLU A 232 8.42 -1.74 -14.10
N ILE A 233 9.03 -2.31 -15.14
CA ILE A 233 8.73 -2.05 -16.55
C ILE A 233 8.26 -3.36 -17.18
N ASN A 234 6.99 -3.42 -17.58
CA ASN A 234 6.40 -4.64 -18.12
C ASN A 234 5.30 -4.38 -19.17
N PRO A 235 5.59 -4.48 -20.48
CA PRO A 235 6.87 -4.92 -21.05
C PRO A 235 7.90 -3.79 -21.17
N LEU A 236 9.17 -4.16 -21.06
CA LEU A 236 10.28 -3.46 -21.67
C LEU A 236 10.50 -4.03 -23.07
N SER A 237 10.40 -3.21 -24.11
CA SER A 237 10.38 -3.72 -25.49
C SER A 237 11.60 -3.28 -26.29
N GLU A 238 12.09 -4.17 -27.14
CA GLU A 238 12.99 -3.82 -28.24
C GLU A 238 12.13 -3.66 -29.51
N ALA A 239 12.11 -2.46 -30.08
CA ALA A 239 11.41 -2.18 -31.33
C ALA A 239 12.18 -2.71 -32.56
N ASN A 240 11.54 -2.66 -33.73
CA ASN A 240 12.15 -3.14 -34.98
C ASN A 240 13.39 -2.34 -35.40
N ASP A 241 13.50 -1.07 -34.99
CA ASP A 241 14.65 -0.19 -35.18
C ASP A 241 15.69 -0.32 -34.05
N HIS A 242 15.56 -1.35 -33.21
CA HIS A 242 16.42 -1.64 -32.07
C HIS A 242 16.37 -0.62 -30.93
N GLN A 243 15.45 0.34 -30.97
CA GLN A 243 15.19 1.18 -29.81
C GLN A 243 14.60 0.36 -28.67
N VAL A 244 15.05 0.65 -27.45
CA VAL A 244 14.49 0.09 -26.23
C VAL A 244 13.46 1.06 -25.66
N LEU A 245 12.24 0.59 -25.39
CA LEU A 245 11.13 1.40 -24.90
C LEU A 245 10.50 0.76 -23.66
N CYS A 246 10.28 1.58 -22.63
CA CYS A 246 9.43 1.23 -21.50
C CYS A 246 7.96 1.39 -21.91
N MET A 247 7.26 0.28 -22.18
CA MET A 247 5.89 0.32 -22.72
C MET A 247 4.83 0.52 -21.64
N ASP A 248 5.10 0.05 -20.42
CA ASP A 248 4.29 0.28 -19.21
C ASP A 248 5.25 0.38 -18.03
N ALA A 249 4.90 1.20 -17.04
CA ALA A 249 5.76 1.50 -15.90
C ALA A 249 4.95 1.62 -14.61
N LYS A 250 5.33 0.81 -13.62
CA LYS A 250 4.81 0.86 -12.25
C LYS A 250 5.94 1.21 -11.29
N LEU A 251 5.81 2.37 -10.66
CA LEU A 251 6.79 2.89 -9.71
C LEU A 251 6.20 2.94 -8.31
N ASN A 252 6.93 2.42 -7.33
CA ASN A 252 6.56 2.46 -5.91
C ASN A 252 7.65 3.19 -5.14
N PHE A 253 7.27 4.01 -4.17
CA PHE A 253 8.19 4.88 -3.43
C PHE A 253 8.18 4.55 -1.94
N ASP A 254 9.27 4.91 -1.24
CA ASP A 254 9.36 4.80 0.21
C ASP A 254 8.64 5.99 0.87
N ASP A 255 7.58 5.75 1.63
CA ASP A 255 6.83 6.83 2.30
C ASP A 255 7.71 7.56 3.33
N ASN A 256 8.74 6.89 3.87
CA ASN A 256 9.69 7.52 4.77
C ASN A 256 10.57 8.58 4.09
N ALA A 257 10.65 8.57 2.76
CA ALA A 257 11.41 9.55 1.99
C ALA A 257 10.60 10.80 1.62
N GLU A 258 9.32 10.90 2.03
CA GLU A 258 8.44 12.03 1.70
C GLU A 258 9.10 13.39 2.00
N PHE A 259 9.81 13.51 3.12
CA PHE A 259 10.44 14.76 3.54
C PHE A 259 11.44 15.32 2.52
N ARG A 260 12.01 14.47 1.66
CA ARG A 260 12.97 14.85 0.61
C ARG A 260 12.48 14.60 -0.82
N GLN A 261 11.34 13.94 -1.00
CA GLN A 261 10.76 13.59 -2.31
C GLN A 261 9.46 14.35 -2.62
N LYS A 262 9.34 15.62 -2.22
CA LYS A 262 8.07 16.38 -2.32
C LYS A 262 7.45 16.38 -3.71
N GLU A 263 8.25 16.52 -4.76
CA GLU A 263 7.73 16.54 -6.15
C GLU A 263 7.05 15.22 -6.57
N ILE A 264 7.43 14.10 -5.96
CA ILE A 264 6.83 12.78 -6.21
C ILE A 264 5.55 12.63 -5.39
N PHE A 265 5.58 13.02 -4.12
CA PHE A 265 4.44 12.92 -3.22
C PHE A 265 3.30 13.87 -3.59
N ASP A 266 3.60 15.00 -4.24
CA ASP A 266 2.59 15.89 -4.84
C ASP A 266 1.78 15.22 -5.97
N LYS A 267 2.25 14.07 -6.49
CA LYS A 267 1.56 13.28 -7.53
C LYS A 267 0.61 12.22 -6.95
N ARG A 268 0.50 12.12 -5.62
CA ARG A 268 -0.39 11.16 -4.94
C ARG A 268 -1.84 11.39 -5.33
N ASP A 269 -2.52 10.31 -5.71
CA ASP A 269 -3.95 10.35 -6.05
C ASP A 269 -4.78 9.71 -4.94
N PHE A 270 -5.30 10.56 -4.05
CA PHE A 270 -6.17 10.16 -2.96
C PHE A 270 -7.48 9.48 -3.41
N SER A 271 -7.92 9.67 -4.66
CA SER A 271 -9.12 8.98 -5.17
C SER A 271 -8.93 7.47 -5.32
N GLN A 272 -7.70 6.99 -5.23
CA GLN A 272 -7.32 5.58 -5.39
C GLN A 272 -7.12 4.86 -4.06
N GLU A 273 -7.32 5.56 -2.93
CA GLU A 273 -7.10 5.07 -1.58
C GLU A 273 -8.43 5.00 -0.81
N ASP A 274 -8.48 4.18 0.24
CA ASP A 274 -9.65 4.12 1.12
C ASP A 274 -9.75 5.45 1.91
N PRO A 275 -10.89 6.17 1.87
CA PRO A 275 -11.09 7.40 2.63
C PRO A 275 -10.78 7.26 4.12
N ARG A 276 -11.01 6.07 4.70
CA ARG A 276 -10.72 5.77 6.10
C ARG A 276 -9.21 5.74 6.37
N GLU A 277 -8.41 5.24 5.43
CA GLU A 277 -6.95 5.27 5.51
C GLU A 277 -6.40 6.70 5.43
N ILE A 278 -7.02 7.55 4.60
CA ILE A 278 -6.67 8.96 4.47
C ILE A 278 -6.95 9.71 5.78
N GLU A 279 -8.15 9.55 6.35
CA GLU A 279 -8.49 10.16 7.64
C GLU A 279 -7.58 9.64 8.76
N ALA A 280 -7.30 8.34 8.80
CA ALA A 280 -6.36 7.74 9.76
C ALA A 280 -4.97 8.37 9.69
N ALA A 281 -4.46 8.62 8.48
CA ALA A 281 -3.13 9.18 8.28
C ALA A 281 -2.98 10.59 8.88
N LYS A 282 -4.05 11.40 8.95
CA LYS A 282 -4.03 12.73 9.58
C LYS A 282 -3.71 12.69 11.08
N TYR A 283 -4.02 11.57 11.73
CA TYR A 283 -3.76 11.32 13.15
C TYR A 283 -2.55 10.40 13.36
N ASN A 284 -1.76 10.15 12.31
CA ASN A 284 -0.63 9.21 12.34
C ASN A 284 -1.05 7.79 12.77
N LEU A 285 -2.27 7.39 12.41
CA LEU A 285 -2.79 6.04 12.63
C LEU A 285 -2.47 5.16 11.42
N ASN A 286 -2.13 3.90 11.68
CA ASN A 286 -1.88 2.92 10.63
C ASN A 286 -3.12 2.05 10.48
N TYR A 287 -4.04 2.49 9.62
CA TYR A 287 -5.30 1.81 9.33
C TYR A 287 -5.22 1.08 8.00
N ILE A 288 -5.84 -0.10 7.92
CA ILE A 288 -6.15 -0.80 6.66
C ILE A 288 -7.56 -1.40 6.81
N GLY A 289 -8.46 -1.08 5.88
CA GLY A 289 -9.81 -1.63 5.86
C GLY A 289 -9.83 -3.11 5.43
N LEU A 290 -10.68 -3.92 6.05
CA LEU A 290 -10.90 -5.34 5.73
C LEU A 290 -12.41 -5.64 5.65
N ASP A 291 -12.78 -6.80 5.12
CA ASP A 291 -14.19 -7.18 4.87
C ASP A 291 -14.89 -7.82 6.09
N GLY A 292 -14.41 -7.55 7.31
CA GLY A 292 -14.93 -8.15 8.54
C GLY A 292 -15.96 -7.30 9.28
N SER A 293 -16.31 -7.73 10.49
CA SER A 293 -17.32 -7.08 11.34
C SER A 293 -16.81 -6.69 12.73
N ILE A 294 -15.58 -7.09 13.08
CA ILE A 294 -14.98 -6.81 14.39
C ILE A 294 -13.90 -5.76 14.22
N GLY A 295 -14.19 -4.54 14.64
CA GLY A 295 -13.23 -3.45 14.61
C GLY A 295 -12.05 -3.72 15.55
N CYS A 296 -10.83 -3.42 15.14
CA CYS A 296 -9.63 -3.60 15.98
C CYS A 296 -9.00 -2.24 16.29
N LEU A 297 -8.61 -2.01 17.54
CA LEU A 297 -7.79 -0.87 17.96
C LEU A 297 -6.69 -1.38 18.87
N VAL A 298 -5.45 -1.36 18.38
CA VAL A 298 -4.31 -2.00 19.03
C VAL A 298 -3.10 -1.07 19.00
N ASN A 299 -2.20 -1.19 19.97
CA ASN A 299 -0.89 -0.55 19.90
C ASN A 299 0.22 -1.56 19.56
N GLY A 300 1.01 -1.23 18.54
CA GLY A 300 2.07 -2.05 17.98
C GLY A 300 1.58 -2.99 16.87
N ALA A 301 2.17 -2.85 15.68
CA ALA A 301 1.82 -3.60 14.48
C ALA A 301 1.78 -5.13 14.67
N GLY A 302 2.76 -5.69 15.39
CA GLY A 302 2.81 -7.13 15.67
C GLY A 302 1.64 -7.60 16.52
N LEU A 303 1.25 -6.81 17.53
CA LEU A 303 0.10 -7.12 18.37
C LEU A 303 -1.22 -6.90 17.61
N ALA A 304 -1.28 -5.91 16.72
CA ALA A 304 -2.43 -5.68 15.86
C ALA A 304 -2.69 -6.88 14.94
N MET A 305 -1.65 -7.40 14.27
CA MET A 305 -1.73 -8.64 13.47
C MET A 305 -2.17 -9.83 14.32
N ALA A 306 -1.54 -10.06 15.49
CA ALA A 306 -1.91 -11.15 16.38
C ALA A 306 -3.36 -11.05 16.91
N THR A 307 -3.87 -9.83 17.07
CA THR A 307 -5.25 -9.57 17.49
C THR A 307 -6.24 -9.95 16.38
N MET A 308 -5.93 -9.63 15.13
CA MET A 308 -6.72 -10.07 13.97
C MET A 308 -6.71 -11.59 13.83
N ASP A 309 -5.53 -12.21 13.97
CA ASP A 309 -5.37 -13.67 13.86
C ASP A 309 -6.17 -14.41 14.94
N ILE A 310 -6.15 -13.94 16.19
CA ILE A 310 -6.90 -14.58 17.27
C ILE A 310 -8.42 -14.37 17.15
N ILE A 311 -8.87 -13.25 16.57
CA ILE A 311 -10.29 -13.07 16.20
C ILE A 311 -10.68 -14.13 15.17
N GLN A 312 -9.87 -14.30 14.13
CA GLN A 312 -10.10 -15.28 13.07
C GLN A 312 -10.08 -16.72 13.59
N LEU A 313 -9.17 -17.02 14.52
CA LEU A 313 -9.05 -18.32 15.18
C LEU A 313 -10.34 -18.70 15.92
N HIS A 314 -11.05 -17.72 16.50
CA HIS A 314 -12.34 -17.92 17.18
C HIS A 314 -13.55 -17.80 16.25
N GLY A 315 -13.33 -17.77 14.93
CA GLY A 315 -14.40 -17.75 13.92
C GLY A 315 -14.99 -16.37 13.64
N GLY A 316 -14.42 -15.30 14.19
CA GLY A 316 -14.76 -13.93 13.81
C GLY A 316 -14.08 -13.48 12.53
N LYS A 317 -14.42 -12.28 12.06
CA LYS A 317 -13.74 -11.63 10.94
C LYS A 317 -13.30 -10.21 11.35
N PRO A 318 -11.99 -9.91 11.38
CA PRO A 318 -11.51 -8.57 11.69
C PRO A 318 -11.93 -7.59 10.58
N ALA A 319 -12.51 -6.46 10.96
CA ALA A 319 -12.98 -5.42 10.03
C ALA A 319 -11.86 -4.46 9.58
N ASN A 320 -10.76 -4.42 10.33
CA ASN A 320 -9.63 -3.55 10.01
C ASN A 320 -8.37 -4.01 10.73
N PHE A 321 -7.23 -3.61 10.19
CA PHE A 321 -5.99 -3.41 10.94
C PHE A 321 -5.96 -1.96 11.43
N LEU A 322 -5.60 -1.72 12.70
CA LEU A 322 -5.32 -0.37 13.20
C LEU A 322 -4.28 -0.41 14.30
N ASP A 323 -3.13 0.20 14.02
CA ASP A 323 -2.07 0.47 15.00
C ASP A 323 -2.06 1.97 15.39
N VAL A 324 -2.30 2.25 16.67
CA VAL A 324 -2.23 3.61 17.27
C VAL A 324 -0.81 4.03 17.68
N GLY A 325 0.17 3.13 17.56
CA GLY A 325 1.55 3.33 17.98
C GLY A 325 1.76 3.31 19.50
N GLY A 326 2.99 3.54 19.94
CA GLY A 326 3.38 3.47 21.36
C GLY A 326 2.93 4.65 22.25
N SER A 327 2.26 5.67 21.70
CA SER A 327 1.86 6.89 22.42
C SER A 327 0.51 7.38 21.91
N ALA A 328 -0.54 6.62 22.20
CA ALA A 328 -1.90 6.94 21.79
C ALA A 328 -2.44 8.13 22.61
N THR A 329 -2.66 9.29 21.97
CA THR A 329 -3.32 10.42 22.63
C THR A 329 -4.84 10.18 22.68
N PRO A 330 -5.58 10.82 23.60
CA PRO A 330 -7.04 10.75 23.63
C PRO A 330 -7.69 11.12 22.27
N GLU A 331 -7.13 12.10 21.57
CA GLU A 331 -7.60 12.54 20.25
C GLU A 331 -7.41 11.44 19.19
N ALA A 332 -6.25 10.77 19.19
CA ALA A 332 -5.99 9.65 18.28
C ALA A 332 -6.92 8.46 18.55
N VAL A 333 -7.23 8.17 19.83
CA VAL A 333 -8.19 7.12 20.20
C VAL A 333 -9.60 7.47 19.74
N LYS A 334 -10.02 8.73 19.90
CA LYS A 334 -11.33 9.20 19.42
C LYS A 334 -11.43 9.08 17.90
N ALA A 335 -10.44 9.58 17.16
CA ALA A 335 -10.39 9.47 15.71
C ALA A 335 -10.41 8.00 15.25
N ALA A 336 -9.68 7.11 15.94
CA ALA A 336 -9.71 5.68 15.66
C ALA A 336 -11.13 5.09 15.79
N PHE A 337 -11.88 5.45 16.83
CA PHE A 337 -13.28 5.01 16.95
C PHE A 337 -14.18 5.60 15.87
N GLU A 338 -14.04 6.89 15.52
CA GLU A 338 -14.79 7.51 14.42
C GLU A 338 -14.56 6.74 13.11
N ILE A 339 -13.30 6.41 12.80
CA ILE A 339 -12.92 5.65 11.61
C ILE A 339 -13.50 4.23 11.64
N ILE A 340 -13.34 3.50 12.75
CA ILE A 340 -13.87 2.13 12.89
C ILE A 340 -15.40 2.12 12.74
N THR A 341 -16.08 3.07 13.35
CA THR A 341 -17.55 3.11 13.40
C THR A 341 -18.20 3.74 12.18
N SER A 342 -17.40 4.39 11.31
CA SER A 342 -17.83 4.80 9.97
C SER A 342 -18.18 3.62 9.06
N ASP A 343 -17.65 2.42 9.35
CA ASP A 343 -18.00 1.21 8.62
C ASP A 343 -19.27 0.56 9.22
N PRO A 344 -20.40 0.55 8.47
CA PRO A 344 -21.65 0.00 8.97
C PRO A 344 -21.60 -1.51 9.24
N HIS A 345 -20.63 -2.24 8.66
CA HIS A 345 -20.47 -3.69 8.89
C HIS A 345 -19.91 -4.00 10.28
N VAL A 346 -19.31 -3.00 10.96
CA VAL A 346 -18.77 -3.19 12.29
C VAL A 346 -19.92 -3.41 13.30
N THR A 347 -19.86 -4.54 14.00
CA THR A 347 -20.85 -4.97 15.00
C THR A 347 -20.29 -5.04 16.41
N SER A 348 -18.97 -5.14 16.56
CA SER A 348 -18.26 -4.98 17.84
C SER A 348 -16.88 -4.41 17.59
N ALA A 349 -16.22 -3.87 18.63
CA ALA A 349 -14.82 -3.48 18.53
C ALA A 349 -13.98 -4.08 19.67
N PHE A 350 -12.82 -4.60 19.31
CA PHE A 350 -11.83 -5.16 20.22
C PHE A 350 -10.65 -4.18 20.36
N VAL A 351 -10.55 -3.58 21.53
CA VAL A 351 -9.44 -2.74 21.96
C VAL A 351 -8.45 -3.60 22.74
N ASN A 352 -7.23 -3.74 22.24
CA ASN A 352 -6.16 -4.50 22.89
C ASN A 352 -4.93 -3.60 23.06
N ILE A 353 -4.76 -3.03 24.25
CA ILE A 353 -3.66 -2.10 24.51
C ILE A 353 -2.74 -2.64 25.59
N PHE A 354 -1.46 -2.77 25.25
CA PHE A 354 -0.39 -3.03 26.20
C PHE A 354 0.25 -1.70 26.60
N GLY A 355 -0.04 -1.23 27.81
CA GLY A 355 0.27 0.11 28.31
C GLY A 355 1.72 0.52 28.11
N GLY A 356 2.69 -0.37 28.32
CA GLY A 356 4.11 -0.05 28.12
C GLY A 356 4.51 1.19 28.94
N ILE A 357 4.69 2.33 28.26
CA ILE A 357 4.97 3.66 28.88
C ILE A 357 3.71 4.43 29.32
N MET A 358 2.53 4.06 28.83
CA MET A 358 1.25 4.67 29.16
C MET A 358 0.56 3.97 30.35
N ARG A 359 -0.16 4.76 31.16
CA ARG A 359 -0.99 4.23 32.24
C ARG A 359 -2.37 3.82 31.71
N CYS A 360 -2.84 2.66 32.14
CA CYS A 360 -4.12 2.10 31.69
C CYS A 360 -5.32 2.94 32.11
N ASP A 361 -5.25 3.67 33.23
CA ASP A 361 -6.34 4.52 33.70
C ASP A 361 -6.60 5.70 32.76
N ILE A 362 -5.54 6.36 32.27
CA ILE A 362 -5.65 7.44 31.27
C ILE A 362 -6.24 6.91 29.96
N ILE A 363 -5.82 5.72 29.54
CA ILE A 363 -6.34 5.08 28.32
C ILE A 363 -7.83 4.76 28.48
N ALA A 364 -8.22 4.20 29.63
CA ALA A 364 -9.62 3.90 29.93
C ALA A 364 -10.48 5.17 29.94
N GLU A 365 -10.00 6.27 30.53
CA GLU A 365 -10.68 7.58 30.46
C GLU A 365 -10.89 8.04 29.01
N GLY A 366 -9.85 7.92 28.17
CA GLY A 366 -9.95 8.24 26.74
C GLY A 366 -10.97 7.39 25.98
N ILE A 367 -11.00 6.07 26.24
CA ILE A 367 -12.00 5.15 25.65
C ILE A 367 -13.41 5.52 26.12
N ILE A 368 -13.60 5.77 27.41
CA ILE A 368 -14.90 6.14 27.99
C ILE A 368 -15.39 7.48 27.41
N ALA A 369 -14.49 8.46 27.29
CA ALA A 369 -14.81 9.76 26.70
C ALA A 369 -15.22 9.62 25.23
N ALA A 370 -14.42 8.91 24.42
CA ALA A 370 -14.75 8.65 23.02
C ALA A 370 -16.08 7.89 22.87
N ALA A 371 -16.33 6.89 23.72
CA ALA A 371 -17.56 6.12 23.69
C ALA A 371 -18.82 6.96 24.01
N LYS A 372 -18.70 7.94 24.92
CA LYS A 372 -19.79 8.88 25.24
C LYS A 372 -19.99 9.92 24.14
N ASP A 373 -18.90 10.55 23.71
CA ASP A 373 -18.92 11.61 22.70
C ASP A 373 -19.52 11.13 21.37
N LEU A 374 -19.19 9.91 20.97
CA LEU A 374 -19.64 9.30 19.72
C LEU A 374 -20.93 8.49 19.88
N ASP A 375 -21.49 8.42 21.09
CA ASP A 375 -22.68 7.63 21.42
C ASP A 375 -22.62 6.19 20.88
N LEU A 376 -21.50 5.51 21.17
CA LEU A 376 -21.19 4.21 20.56
C LEU A 376 -22.22 3.15 20.94
N LYS A 377 -22.88 2.59 19.91
CA LYS A 377 -23.92 1.55 20.07
C LYS A 377 -23.36 0.14 20.09
N ILE A 378 -22.21 -0.07 19.46
CA ILE A 378 -21.55 -1.37 19.42
C ILE A 378 -20.88 -1.70 20.76
N PRO A 379 -20.84 -2.98 21.18
CA PRO A 379 -20.08 -3.40 22.35
C PRO A 379 -18.58 -3.24 22.11
N LEU A 380 -17.91 -2.67 23.12
CA LEU A 380 -16.45 -2.54 23.17
C LEU A 380 -15.88 -3.60 24.10
N ILE A 381 -14.97 -4.43 23.59
CA ILE A 381 -14.22 -5.39 24.38
C ILE A 381 -12.84 -4.79 24.59
N VAL A 382 -12.47 -4.56 25.84
CA VAL A 382 -11.25 -3.82 26.18
C VAL A 382 -10.33 -4.71 26.99
N ARG A 383 -9.14 -4.96 26.46
CA ARG A 383 -8.06 -5.65 27.14
C ARG A 383 -6.90 -4.69 27.35
N LEU A 384 -6.71 -4.26 28.59
CA LEU A 384 -5.61 -3.40 29.02
C LEU A 384 -4.61 -4.22 29.83
N GLN A 385 -3.32 -4.05 29.57
CA GLN A 385 -2.25 -4.66 30.36
C GLN A 385 -1.19 -3.61 30.68
N GLY A 386 -0.81 -3.44 31.94
CA GLY A 386 0.24 -2.50 32.34
C GLY A 386 -0.05 -1.76 33.64
N THR A 387 0.56 -0.60 33.80
CA THR A 387 0.44 0.24 35.01
C THR A 387 -1.00 0.70 35.21
N LYS A 388 -1.50 0.58 36.45
CA LYS A 388 -2.85 0.99 36.87
C LYS A 388 -4.01 0.29 36.14
N VAL A 389 -3.81 -0.96 35.75
CA VAL A 389 -4.86 -1.76 35.09
C VAL A 389 -6.10 -1.97 35.97
N ASN A 390 -5.93 -2.10 37.29
CA ASN A 390 -7.04 -2.32 38.21
C ASN A 390 -7.93 -1.07 38.33
N GLU A 391 -7.33 0.11 38.41
CA GLU A 391 -8.05 1.39 38.38
C GLU A 391 -8.77 1.58 37.05
N ALA A 392 -8.13 1.24 35.93
CA ALA A 392 -8.74 1.30 34.60
C ALA A 392 -10.00 0.41 34.50
N LYS A 393 -9.94 -0.82 35.01
CA LYS A 393 -11.11 -1.72 35.06
C LYS A 393 -12.24 -1.15 35.91
N LYS A 394 -11.91 -0.54 37.04
CA LYS A 394 -12.90 0.10 37.91
C LYS A 394 -13.59 1.27 37.20
N LEU A 395 -12.83 2.13 36.51
CA LEU A 395 -13.36 3.22 35.70
C LEU A 395 -14.31 2.71 34.60
N ILE A 396 -13.92 1.65 33.89
CA ILE A 396 -14.75 1.01 32.86
C ILE A 396 -16.05 0.49 33.45
N ALA A 397 -16.00 -0.24 34.57
CA ALA A 397 -17.18 -0.79 35.24
C ALA A 397 -18.14 0.30 35.74
N GLU A 398 -17.61 1.40 36.29
CA GLU A 398 -18.40 2.53 36.79
C GLU A 398 -19.05 3.36 35.66
N SER A 399 -18.52 3.29 34.44
CA SER A 399 -19.03 4.05 33.29
C SER A 399 -20.45 3.68 32.87
N LYS A 400 -20.89 2.44 33.17
CA LYS A 400 -22.17 1.84 32.72
C LYS A 400 -22.38 1.87 31.19
N LEU A 401 -21.30 2.05 30.43
CA LEU A 401 -21.30 1.93 28.98
C LEU A 401 -21.16 0.46 28.58
N ARG A 402 -21.39 0.16 27.30
CA ARG A 402 -21.25 -1.20 26.72
C ARG A 402 -19.76 -1.58 26.55
N ILE A 403 -18.97 -1.40 27.59
CA ILE A 403 -17.52 -1.59 27.62
C ILE A 403 -17.20 -2.74 28.57
N PHE A 404 -16.60 -3.80 28.03
CA PHE A 404 -16.29 -5.03 28.75
C PHE A 404 -14.78 -5.17 28.93
N ALA A 405 -14.30 -4.94 30.15
CA ALA A 405 -12.90 -5.20 30.48
C ALA A 405 -12.63 -6.71 30.58
N VAL A 406 -11.59 -7.20 29.88
CA VAL A 406 -11.17 -8.61 29.88
C VAL A 406 -9.65 -8.69 30.01
N ASP A 407 -9.15 -9.63 30.81
CA ASP A 407 -7.72 -9.77 31.10
C ASP A 407 -6.95 -10.51 30.01
N GLU A 408 -7.42 -11.73 29.72
CA GLU A 408 -6.76 -12.66 28.84
C GLU A 408 -7.11 -12.39 27.38
N LEU A 409 -6.10 -12.44 26.51
CA LEU A 409 -6.24 -12.16 25.09
C LEU A 409 -7.24 -13.11 24.42
N ASP A 410 -7.15 -14.41 24.73
CA ASP A 410 -8.04 -15.45 24.20
C ASP A 410 -9.49 -15.26 24.63
N ALA A 411 -9.71 -14.92 25.91
CA ALA A 411 -11.04 -14.65 26.44
C ALA A 411 -11.65 -13.38 25.83
N ALA A 412 -10.83 -12.34 25.62
CA ALA A 412 -11.26 -11.10 25.01
C ALA A 412 -11.67 -11.32 23.54
N ALA A 413 -10.88 -12.08 22.78
CA ALA A 413 -11.20 -12.44 21.40
C ALA A 413 -12.50 -13.25 21.30
N LYS A 414 -12.66 -14.32 22.10
CA LYS A 414 -13.91 -15.09 22.18
C LYS A 414 -15.12 -14.21 22.48
N LYS A 415 -14.97 -13.27 23.43
CA LYS A 415 -16.04 -12.33 23.80
C LYS A 415 -16.36 -11.37 22.66
N ALA A 416 -15.36 -10.85 21.95
CA ALA A 416 -15.55 -9.96 20.81
C ALA A 416 -16.33 -10.65 19.68
N VAL A 417 -15.98 -11.90 19.37
CA VAL A 417 -16.71 -12.73 18.40
C VAL A 417 -18.13 -13.03 18.86
N GLY A 418 -18.31 -13.47 20.12
CA GLY A 418 -19.62 -13.78 20.66
C GLY A 418 -20.58 -12.58 20.62
N LEU A 419 -20.11 -11.40 21.05
CA LEU A 419 -20.92 -10.18 21.02
C LEU A 419 -21.17 -9.69 19.59
N SER A 420 -20.18 -9.79 18.69
CA SER A 420 -20.35 -9.48 17.26
C SER A 420 -21.49 -10.31 16.65
N ASN A 421 -21.51 -11.62 16.90
CA ASN A 421 -22.55 -12.52 16.39
C ASN A 421 -23.94 -12.19 16.94
N ILE A 422 -24.04 -11.85 18.23
CA ILE A 422 -25.32 -11.43 18.84
C ILE A 422 -25.85 -10.16 18.16
N VAL A 423 -24.99 -9.16 17.93
CA VAL A 423 -25.38 -7.93 17.24
C VAL A 423 -25.79 -8.21 15.80
N SER A 424 -25.06 -9.07 15.07
CA SER A 424 -25.40 -9.47 13.71
C SER A 424 -26.79 -10.12 13.63
N LEU A 425 -27.05 -11.12 14.48
CA LEU A 425 -28.34 -11.80 14.55
C LEU A 425 -29.48 -10.85 14.90
N ALA A 426 -29.23 -9.89 15.78
CA ALA A 426 -30.22 -8.90 16.15
C ALA A 426 -30.53 -7.90 15.03
N ARG A 427 -29.51 -7.47 14.27
CA ARG A 427 -29.70 -6.66 13.05
C ARG A 427 -30.53 -7.42 12.01
N GLU A 428 -30.24 -8.69 11.79
CA GLU A 428 -31.00 -9.56 10.88
C GLU A 428 -32.46 -9.74 11.34
N ALA A 429 -32.68 -9.94 12.63
CA ALA A 429 -34.00 -10.06 13.24
C ALA A 429 -34.72 -8.71 13.45
N LYS A 430 -34.07 -7.57 13.16
CA LYS A 430 -34.58 -6.20 13.38
C LYS A 430 -35.02 -5.95 14.83
N VAL A 431 -34.24 -6.45 15.78
CA VAL A 431 -34.44 -6.23 17.23
C VAL A 431 -33.26 -5.51 17.84
N ASP A 432 -33.52 -4.68 18.85
CA ASP A 432 -32.47 -4.02 19.62
C ASP A 432 -31.93 -4.95 20.71
N VAL A 433 -30.61 -4.95 20.88
CA VAL A 433 -29.94 -5.66 21.98
C VAL A 433 -29.39 -4.65 22.97
N SER A 434 -29.72 -4.86 24.24
CA SER A 434 -29.02 -4.23 25.36
C SER A 434 -28.08 -5.24 25.98
N PHE A 435 -26.81 -4.87 26.10
CA PHE A 435 -25.84 -5.63 26.89
C PHE A 435 -25.77 -5.00 28.27
N ASN A 436 -26.13 -5.76 29.30
CA ASN A 436 -26.05 -5.34 30.71
C ASN A 436 -24.73 -5.78 31.34
#